data_AF-A0A1G2U879-F1
#
_entry.id   AF-A0A1G2U879-F1
#
_cell.length_a   1.000
_cell.length_b   1.000
_cell.length_c   1.000
_cell.angle_alpha   90.00
_cell.angle_beta   90.00
_cell.angle_gamma   90.00
#
_symmetry.space_group_name_H-M   'P 1'
#
loop_
_entity.id
_entity.type
_entity.pdbx_description
1 polymer ?
#
loop_
_entity_poly.entity_id
_entity_poly.type
_entity_poly.pdbx_seq_one_letter_code
_entity_poly.pdbx_strand_id
1 'polypeptide(L)' 'MESINILGNILGIHPLWIVLAIIWTFIWKGLALWRAATLKQKYWFLAILLINTLGILEIIYLFLVSKKYKVEFVEENQ' A
#
# COMPACT_ATOMS: atom_id res chain seq x y z
N MET A 1 26.49 -12.65 -13.97
CA MET A 1 25.99 -11.27 -13.87
C MET A 1 25.58 -10.70 -15.23
N GLU A 2 26.26 -11.06 -16.33
CA GLU A 2 25.85 -10.62 -17.68
C GLU A 2 24.54 -11.27 -18.18
N SER A 3 24.27 -12.52 -17.79
CA SER A 3 23.05 -13.25 -18.18
C SER A 3 21.74 -12.57 -17.76
N ILE A 4 21.76 -11.80 -16.67
CA ILE A 4 20.60 -11.08 -16.14
C ILE A 4 20.27 -9.86 -17.02
N ASN A 5 21.31 -9.17 -17.50
CA ASN A 5 21.17 -8.00 -18.36
C ASN A 5 20.73 -8.38 -19.78
N ILE A 6 21.16 -9.55 -20.27
CA ILE A 6 20.75 -10.08 -21.58
C ILE A 6 19.24 -10.39 -21.61
N LEU A 7 18.71 -11.04 -20.57
CA LEU A 7 17.27 -11.34 -20.46
C LEU A 7 16.44 -10.06 -20.30
N GLY A 8 16.90 -9.08 -19.51
CA GLY A 8 16.24 -7.79 -19.36
C GLY A 8 16.19 -6.98 -20.66
N ASN A 9 17.26 -7.01 -21.46
CA ASN A 9 17.34 -6.28 -22.73
C ASN A 9 16.45 -6.91 -23.83
N ILE A 10 16.28 -8.24 -23.84
CA ILE A 10 15.38 -8.97 -24.77
C ILE A 10 13.91 -8.67 -24.46
N LEU A 11 13.56 -8.54 -23.18
CA LEU A 11 12.20 -8.17 -22.75
C LEU A 11 11.96 -6.65 -22.77
N GLY A 12 12.97 -5.84 -23.12
CA GLY A 12 12.89 -4.37 -23.09
C GLY A 12 12.78 -3.77 -21.68
N ILE A 13 13.00 -4.58 -20.63
CA ILE A 13 12.88 -4.16 -19.24
C ILE A 13 14.21 -3.50 -18.83
N HIS A 14 14.26 -2.19 -18.98
CA HIS A 14 15.42 -1.39 -18.57
C HIS A 14 15.55 -1.38 -17.04
N PRO A 15 16.77 -1.47 -16.46
CA PRO A 15 16.99 -1.44 -15.01
C PRO A 15 16.35 -0.23 -14.29
N LEU A 16 16.15 0.88 -15.01
CA LEU A 16 15.48 2.09 -14.49
C LEU A 16 14.01 1.84 -14.11
N TRP A 17 13.31 0.97 -14.83
CA TRP A 17 11.91 0.63 -14.53
C TRP A 17 11.78 -0.11 -13.20
N ILE A 18 12.76 -0.96 -12.88
CA ILE A 18 12.78 -1.70 -11.61
C ILE A 18 12.98 -0.73 -10.44
N VAL A 19 13.90 0.23 -10.57
CA VAL A 19 14.12 1.27 -9.55
C VAL A 19 12.85 2.11 -9.36
N LEU A 20 12.19 2.52 -10.44
CA LEU A 20 10.95 3.27 -10.38
C LEU A 20 9.83 2.48 -9.69
N ALA A 21 9.69 1.18 -10.00
CA ALA A 21 8.71 0.30 -9.37
C ALA A 21 8.99 0.11 -7.86
N ILE A 22 10.25 0.01 -7.45
CA ILE A 22 10.63 -0.06 -6.04
C ILE A 22 10.23 1.22 -5.32
N ILE A 23 10.58 2.39 -5.87
CA ILE A 23 10.24 3.68 -5.26
C ILE A 23 8.71 3.86 -5.18
N TRP A 24 8.01 3.53 -6.27
CA TRP A 24 6.55 3.56 -6.32
C TRP A 24 5.96 2.72 -5.18
N THR A 25 6.29 1.43 -5.12
CA THR A 25 5.76 0.52 -4.09
C THR A 25 6.10 0.96 -2.68
N PHE A 26 7.31 1.49 -2.44
CA PHE A 26 7.72 2.00 -1.13
C PHE A 26 6.88 3.20 -0.68
N ILE A 27 6.59 4.13 -1.59
CA ILE A 27 5.77 5.31 -1.29
C ILE A 27 4.36 4.89 -0.87
N TRP A 28 3.70 4.01 -1.65
CA TRP A 28 2.35 3.54 -1.34
C TRP A 28 2.32 2.77 -0.01
N LYS A 29 3.30 1.89 0.23
CA LYS A 29 3.40 1.09 1.45
C LYS A 29 3.65 1.96 2.69
N GLY A 30 4.52 2.96 2.58
CA GLY A 30 4.79 3.93 3.64
C GLY A 30 3.56 4.77 3.98
N LEU A 31 2.84 5.26 2.97
CA LEU A 31 1.62 6.07 3.17
C LEU A 31 0.53 5.27 3.89
N ALA A 32 0.34 4.01 3.51
CA ALA A 32 -0.67 3.14 4.09
C ALA A 32 -0.33 2.73 5.53
N LEU A 33 0.94 2.42 5.81
CA LEU A 33 1.41 2.17 7.18
C LEU A 33 1.25 3.41 8.07
N TRP A 34 1.60 4.60 7.57
CA TRP A 34 1.44 5.86 8.30
C TRP A 34 -0.03 6.10 8.66
N ARG A 35 -0.94 5.93 7.69
CA ARG A 35 -2.38 6.08 7.91
C ARG A 35 -2.91 5.04 8.90
N ALA A 36 -2.53 3.77 8.76
CA ALA A 36 -2.96 2.69 9.64
C ALA A 36 -2.47 2.89 11.09
N ALA A 37 -1.24 3.36 11.27
CA ALA A 37 -0.67 3.72 12.57
C ALA A 37 -1.42 4.91 13.20
N THR A 38 -1.70 5.95 12.41
CA THR A 38 -2.42 7.16 12.88
C THR A 38 -3.85 6.83 13.32
N LEU A 39 -4.55 5.95 12.60
CA LEU A 39 -5.90 5.50 12.92
C LEU A 39 -5.95 4.36 13.97
N LYS A 40 -4.80 4.00 14.58
CA LYS A 40 -4.66 2.89 15.54
C LYS A 40 -5.22 1.55 15.04
N GLN A 41 -5.26 1.32 13.72
CA GLN A 41 -5.80 0.10 13.13
C GLN A 41 -4.75 -1.01 13.07
N LYS A 42 -4.54 -1.67 14.21
CA LYS A 42 -3.49 -2.69 14.43
C LYS A 42 -3.54 -3.84 13.40
N TYR A 43 -4.74 -4.34 13.08
CA TYR A 43 -4.90 -5.43 12.11
C TYR A 43 -4.49 -5.03 10.69
N TRP A 44 -4.81 -3.81 10.27
CA TRP A 44 -4.43 -3.30 8.94
C TRP A 44 -2.94 -2.98 8.84
N PHE A 45 -2.36 -2.43 9.91
CA PHE A 45 -0.91 -2.26 10.01
C PHE A 45 -0.18 -3.60 9.84
N LEU A 46 -0.64 -4.65 10.53
CA LEU A 46 -0.04 -5.98 10.43
C LEU A 46 -0.24 -6.61 9.04
N ALA A 47 -1.43 -6.46 8.44
CA ALA A 47 -1.70 -6.95 7.09
C ALA A 47 -0.77 -6.31 6.04
N ILE A 48 -0.60 -4.98 6.05
CA ILE A 48 0.27 -4.25 5.11
C ILE A 48 1.75 -4.60 5.35
N LEU A 49 2.15 -4.86 6.60
CA LEU A 49 3.51 -5.28 6.93
C LEU A 49 3.82 -6.68 6.39
N LEU A 50 2.89 -7.62 6.57
CA LEU A 50 3.09 -9.04 6.28
C LEU A 50 2.84 -9.40 4.81
N ILE A 51 1.94 -8.68 4.13
CA ILE A 51 1.54 -8.97 2.75
C ILE A 51 2.27 -8.01 1.79
N ASN A 52 3.15 -8.56 0.95
CA ASN A 52 3.83 -7.83 -0.13
C ASN A 52 2.98 -7.83 -1.42
N THR A 53 1.92 -7.03 -1.47
CA THR A 53 1.02 -6.92 -2.64
C THR A 53 1.37 -5.81 -3.62
N LEU A 54 2.58 -5.24 -3.58
CA LEU A 54 3.02 -4.17 -4.50
C LEU A 54 2.04 -2.97 -4.58
N GLY A 55 1.37 -2.59 -3.48
CA GLY A 55 0.46 -1.45 -3.46
C GLY A 55 -1.04 -1.79 -3.60
N ILE A 56 -1.42 -3.02 -3.96
CA ILE A 56 -2.84 -3.40 -4.12
C ILE A 56 -3.61 -3.34 -2.79
N LEU A 57 -3.02 -3.84 -1.71
CA LEU A 57 -3.67 -3.91 -0.39
C LEU A 57 -3.87 -2.52 0.20
N GLU A 58 -2.95 -1.60 -0.10
CA GLU A 58 -2.99 -0.20 0.29
C GLU A 58 -4.16 0.57 -0.35
N ILE A 59 -4.46 0.29 -1.63
CA ILE A 59 -5.61 0.87 -2.33
C ILE A 59 -6.93 0.36 -1.72
N ILE A 60 -7.01 -0.95 -1.43
CA ILE A 60 -8.17 -1.55 -0.76
C ILE A 60 -8.39 -0.92 0.62
N TYR A 61 -7.31 -0.70 1.38
CA TYR A 61 -7.38 -0.05 2.69
C TYR A 61 -7.97 1.37 2.59
N LEU A 62 -7.49 2.19 1.65
CA LEU A 62 -7.98 3.54 1.44
C LEU A 62 -9.48 3.56 1.10
N PHE A 63 -9.95 2.62 0.28
CA PHE A 63 -11.38 2.48 -0.04
C PHE A 63 -12.22 2.03 1.16
N LEU A 64 -11.72 1.10 2.00
CA LEU A 64 -12.48 0.60 3.15
C LEU A 64 -12.58 1.63 4.28
N VAL A 65 -11.52 2.43 4.49
CA VAL A 65 -11.52 3.53 5.47
C VAL A 65 -12.53 4.61 5.10
N SER A 66 -12.74 4.88 3.81
CA SER A 66 -13.71 5.88 3.34
C SER A 66 -15.15 5.61 3.80
N LYS A 67 -15.50 4.39 4.22
CA LYS A 67 -16.88 4.00 4.56
C LYS A 67 -17.23 4.11 6.04
N LYS A 68 -16.26 4.32 6.94
CA LYS A 68 -16.47 4.20 8.40
C LYS A 68 -16.83 5.48 9.15
N TYR A 69 -17.05 6.61 8.48
CA TYR A 69 -17.63 7.80 9.13
C TYR A 69 -19.17 7.74 9.08
N LYS A 70 -19.77 6.73 9.72
CA LYS A 70 -21.15 6.89 10.21
C LYS A 70 -21.03 7.46 11.61
N VAL A 71 -21.20 8.78 11.71
CA VAL A 71 -21.48 9.42 12.99
C VAL A 71 -22.87 8.96 13.37
N GLU A 72 -22.96 7.94 14.24
CA GLU A 72 -24.23 7.67 14.91
C GLU A 72 -24.47 8.83 15.86
N PHE A 73 -25.39 9.71 15.47
CA PHE A 73 -25.94 10.70 16.37
C PHE A 73 -26.69 9.91 17.45
N VAL A 74 -26.06 9.79 18.62
CA VAL A 74 -26.76 9.40 19.84
C VAL A 74 -27.68 10.58 20.15
N GLU A 75 -28.94 10.50 19.73
CA GLU A 75 -29.99 11.36 20.25
C GLU A 75 -30.11 11.06 21.75
N GLU A 76 -29.45 11.89 22.54
CA GLU A 76 -29.66 11.99 23.97
C GLU A 76 -31.08 12.52 24.18
N ASN A 77 -32.02 11.60 24.42
CA ASN A 77 -33.38 11.93 24.78
C ASN A 77 -33.38 12.61 26.16
N GLN A 78 -33.88 13.85 26.15
CA GLN A 78 -34.12 14.76 27.28
C GLN A 78 -35.04 14.16 28.35
#